data_AF-A0A849ZG43-F1
#
_entry.id   AF-A0A849ZG43-F1
#
_cell.length_a   1.000
_cell.length_b   1.000
_cell.length_c   1.000
_cell.angle_alpha   90.00
_cell.angle_beta   90.00
_cell.angle_gamma   90.00
#
_symmetry.space_group_name_H-M   'P 1'
#
loop_
_entity.id
_entity.type
_entity.pdbx_description
1 polymer ?
#
loop_
_entity_poly.entity_id
_entity_poly.type
_entity_poly.pdbx_seq_one_letter_code
_entity_poly.pdbx_strand_id
1 'polypeptide(L)'
;DEKAEKESTEDKAEEKAEEKAEKAEASADDAEETKAAAEDEGDDESEDESDEADEAEEKAAAAPKKAKEPEAEAAAPDPAPERMRRARARGDRGASPPPPAASLGRSVALFVGVFVTLAAGFAFLSSSDPFSQNNAPKWRKGQKVQLNITLDPRDDLKLSCASKTVIEGKRCEFEAKNQKFAGPLDDKAMLRPYTTTDGVQFLAAGLWSQPDLEKGKRPRERFTVSCSLTVDGSVASPAIRWDPAGSWNEKNQSWFAGAVTDCKVQPDSN
;
A
#
# COMPACT_ATOMS: atom_id res chain seq x y z
N ASP A 1 43.27 -49.68 -34.32
CA ASP A 1 43.04 -49.26 -32.92
C ASP A 1 42.80 -47.76 -32.98
N GLU A 2 41.64 -47.17 -32.76
CA GLU A 2 40.56 -47.37 -31.77
C GLU A 2 39.47 -46.38 -32.23
N LYS A 3 38.60 -46.73 -33.19
CA LYS A 3 37.22 -47.20 -33.04
C LYS A 3 36.57 -46.96 -31.66
N ALA A 4 35.44 -46.25 -31.69
CA ALA A 4 34.37 -46.11 -30.68
C ALA A 4 34.40 -44.83 -29.83
N GLU A 5 33.53 -43.87 -30.19
CA GLU A 5 32.46 -43.33 -29.33
C GLU A 5 31.83 -42.13 -30.05
N LYS A 6 30.81 -42.42 -30.86
CA LYS A 6 29.91 -41.45 -31.47
C LYS A 6 28.56 -42.15 -31.61
N GLU A 7 27.78 -42.18 -30.54
CA GLU A 7 26.41 -42.66 -30.58
C GLU A 7 25.60 -42.08 -29.40
N SER A 8 24.30 -41.90 -29.65
CA SER A 8 23.21 -41.60 -28.71
C SER A 8 22.99 -40.14 -28.24
N THR A 9 22.48 -39.28 -29.13
CA THR A 9 21.49 -38.25 -28.75
C THR A 9 20.45 -38.09 -29.86
N GLU A 10 19.83 -39.19 -30.28
CA GLU A 10 18.67 -39.21 -31.19
C GLU A 10 17.82 -40.44 -30.82
N ASP A 11 17.31 -40.53 -29.57
CA ASP A 11 16.33 -41.58 -29.18
C ASP A 11 15.70 -41.29 -27.80
N LYS A 12 15.20 -40.07 -27.60
CA LYS A 12 14.37 -39.75 -26.41
C LYS A 12 13.24 -38.79 -26.76
N ALA A 13 12.57 -39.07 -27.87
CA ALA A 13 11.37 -38.38 -28.32
C ALA A 13 10.16 -39.33 -28.56
N GLU A 14 10.31 -40.65 -28.39
CA GLU A 14 9.26 -41.63 -28.73
C GLU A 14 8.97 -42.65 -27.60
N GLU A 15 9.00 -42.24 -26.34
CA GLU A 15 8.51 -43.10 -25.24
C GLU A 15 7.83 -42.28 -24.13
N LYS A 16 6.78 -41.53 -24.50
CA LYS A 16 5.70 -41.17 -23.56
C LYS A 16 4.40 -40.77 -24.27
N ALA A 17 4.08 -41.47 -25.35
CA ALA A 17 2.84 -41.34 -26.12
C ALA A 17 1.88 -42.55 -25.96
N GLU A 18 2.19 -43.51 -25.07
CA GLU A 18 1.37 -44.70 -24.80
C GLU A 18 0.96 -44.82 -23.32
N GLU A 19 0.47 -43.74 -22.72
CA GLU A 19 -0.46 -43.84 -21.58
C GLU A 19 -1.75 -43.14 -21.97
N LYS A 20 -2.42 -43.77 -22.93
CA LYS A 20 -3.77 -43.47 -23.40
C LYS A 20 -4.67 -44.58 -22.85
N ALA A 21 -5.89 -44.20 -22.50
CA ALA A 21 -7.07 -45.06 -22.51
C ALA A 21 -7.27 -46.05 -21.35
N GLU A 22 -7.73 -45.54 -20.20
CA GLU A 22 -8.72 -46.27 -19.39
C GLU A 22 -9.50 -45.35 -18.43
N LYS A 23 -10.35 -44.44 -18.94
CA LYS A 23 -11.57 -43.97 -18.23
C LYS A 23 -12.44 -43.08 -19.12
N ALA A 24 -13.05 -43.68 -20.13
CA ALA A 24 -14.04 -43.03 -20.96
C ALA A 24 -15.12 -44.04 -21.34
N GLU A 25 -15.88 -44.55 -20.37
CA GLU A 25 -17.19 -45.20 -20.59
C GLU A 25 -18.09 -44.96 -19.36
N ALA A 26 -19.39 -44.77 -19.62
CA ALA A 26 -20.48 -44.31 -18.74
C ALA A 26 -20.44 -42.80 -18.43
N SER A 27 -21.35 -41.95 -18.93
CA SER A 27 -22.79 -42.14 -19.10
C SER A 27 -23.35 -41.13 -20.12
N ALA A 28 -23.95 -41.66 -21.17
CA ALA A 28 -24.87 -40.96 -22.06
C ALA A 28 -26.20 -41.71 -21.97
N ASP A 29 -27.15 -41.16 -21.23
CA ASP A 29 -28.59 -41.45 -21.27
C ASP A 29 -29.22 -40.47 -20.28
N ASP A 30 -29.82 -39.40 -20.80
CA ASP A 30 -31.17 -38.96 -20.45
C ASP A 30 -31.49 -37.66 -21.19
N ALA A 31 -32.27 -37.82 -22.25
CA ALA A 31 -32.96 -36.78 -22.98
C ALA A 31 -34.47 -37.01 -22.81
N GLU A 32 -35.12 -36.16 -22.03
CA GLU A 32 -36.59 -36.03 -21.99
C GLU A 32 -36.86 -34.53 -21.69
N GLU A 33 -37.12 -33.71 -22.70
CA GLU A 33 -38.44 -33.36 -23.22
C GLU A 33 -39.43 -32.86 -22.15
N THR A 34 -39.45 -31.55 -21.90
CA THR A 34 -40.70 -30.87 -21.50
C THR A 34 -40.81 -29.50 -22.18
N LYS A 35 -41.85 -29.41 -23.01
CA LYS A 35 -42.32 -28.26 -23.78
C LYS A 35 -43.64 -27.79 -23.17
N ALA A 36 -43.70 -26.55 -22.69
CA ALA A 36 -44.91 -25.70 -22.55
C ALA A 36 -44.44 -24.30 -22.10
N ALA A 37 -44.47 -23.23 -22.91
CA ALA A 37 -45.61 -22.48 -23.47
C ALA A 37 -46.40 -21.67 -22.42
N ALA A 38 -46.13 -20.36 -22.37
CA ALA A 38 -46.99 -19.20 -22.04
C ALA A 38 -46.05 -17.97 -21.96
N GLU A 39 -45.93 -17.13 -22.98
CA GLU A 39 -46.81 -15.99 -23.30
C GLU A 39 -47.16 -15.15 -22.06
N ASP A 40 -46.49 -14.00 -21.91
CA ASP A 40 -47.06 -12.80 -21.29
C ASP A 40 -46.38 -11.56 -21.90
N GLU A 41 -47.12 -10.92 -22.80
CA GLU A 41 -46.79 -9.62 -23.38
C GLU A 41 -47.23 -8.53 -22.39
N GLY A 42 -46.27 -7.70 -21.97
CA GLY A 42 -46.49 -6.56 -21.07
C GLY A 42 -45.89 -5.31 -21.68
N ASP A 43 -46.64 -4.77 -22.64
CA ASP A 43 -46.57 -3.44 -23.22
C ASP A 43 -46.71 -2.37 -22.12
N ASP A 44 -45.75 -1.44 -22.00
CA ASP A 44 -45.97 -0.17 -21.29
C ASP A 44 -45.16 0.92 -22.00
N GLU A 45 -45.78 1.43 -23.07
CA GLU A 45 -45.50 2.73 -23.63
C GLU A 45 -46.02 3.80 -22.65
N SER A 46 -45.12 4.58 -22.06
CA SER A 46 -45.46 5.90 -21.53
C SER A 46 -44.56 6.94 -22.18
N GLU A 47 -45.06 7.41 -23.33
CA GLU A 47 -44.81 8.73 -23.86
C GLU A 47 -45.27 9.77 -22.81
N ASP A 48 -44.37 10.62 -22.34
CA ASP A 48 -44.76 11.93 -21.81
C ASP A 48 -43.82 12.96 -22.42
N GLU A 49 -44.20 13.40 -23.61
CA GLU A 49 -43.85 14.70 -24.15
C GLU A 49 -44.55 15.76 -23.30
N SER A 50 -43.77 16.63 -22.66
CA SER A 50 -44.24 17.93 -22.19
C SER A 50 -43.18 18.98 -22.51
N ASP A 51 -43.41 19.56 -23.69
CA ASP A 51 -43.17 20.93 -24.15
C ASP A 51 -42.20 21.87 -23.42
N GLU A 52 -41.29 22.38 -24.24
CA GLU A 52 -40.84 23.77 -24.40
C GLU A 52 -41.29 24.82 -23.35
N ALA A 53 -40.32 25.60 -22.85
CA ALA A 53 -40.10 26.96 -23.38
C ALA A 53 -39.12 27.79 -22.51
N ASP A 54 -38.40 28.63 -23.25
CA ASP A 54 -37.92 29.96 -22.89
C ASP A 54 -36.64 30.18 -22.07
N GLU A 55 -35.70 30.76 -22.80
CA GLU A 55 -34.63 31.66 -22.41
C GLU A 55 -35.01 32.65 -21.29
N ALA A 56 -34.04 32.96 -20.42
CA ALA A 56 -33.53 34.33 -20.26
C ALA A 56 -32.55 34.43 -19.07
N GLU A 57 -31.38 34.97 -19.38
CA GLU A 57 -30.63 35.96 -18.60
C GLU A 57 -30.51 35.89 -17.05
N GLU A 58 -29.23 35.90 -16.65
CA GLU A 58 -28.64 36.92 -15.79
C GLU A 58 -28.82 36.85 -14.24
N LYS A 59 -27.66 36.84 -13.58
CA LYS A 59 -27.36 37.26 -12.19
C LYS A 59 -28.12 36.56 -11.04
N ALA A 60 -27.35 35.78 -10.27
CA ALA A 60 -26.81 36.28 -9.00
C ALA A 60 -25.87 35.27 -8.36
N ALA A 61 -24.74 35.79 -7.89
CA ALA A 61 -23.87 35.13 -6.94
C ALA A 61 -24.66 34.71 -5.69
N ALA A 62 -24.69 33.40 -5.40
CA ALA A 62 -25.08 32.88 -4.10
C ALA A 62 -23.88 32.14 -3.49
N ALA A 63 -23.10 32.89 -2.72
CA ALA A 63 -22.06 32.34 -1.85
C ALA A 63 -22.67 31.28 -0.91
N PRO A 64 -22.01 30.12 -0.69
CA PRO A 64 -22.44 29.19 0.34
C PRO A 64 -22.33 29.85 1.71
N LYS A 65 -23.47 29.84 2.40
CA LYS A 65 -23.68 30.39 3.73
C LYS A 65 -22.66 29.80 4.71
N LYS A 66 -21.87 30.71 5.28
CA LYS A 66 -21.01 30.53 6.45
C LYS A 66 -21.78 29.79 7.54
N ALA A 67 -21.50 28.50 7.70
CA ALA A 67 -22.00 27.72 8.82
C ALA A 67 -21.27 28.16 10.08
N LYS A 68 -22.03 28.90 10.88
CA LYS A 68 -21.91 29.26 12.28
C LYS A 68 -20.87 28.43 13.07
N GLU A 69 -19.72 29.06 13.28
CA GLU A 69 -18.77 28.78 14.36
C GLU A 69 -19.53 28.80 15.72
N PRO A 70 -19.45 27.77 16.57
CA PRO A 70 -19.71 27.92 17.98
C PRO A 70 -18.53 28.66 18.62
N GLU A 71 -18.80 29.95 18.86
CA GLU A 71 -18.03 30.83 19.72
C GLU A 71 -18.06 30.34 21.17
N ALA A 72 -16.87 30.31 21.78
CA ALA A 72 -16.57 30.42 23.21
C ALA A 72 -17.05 29.31 24.17
N GLU A 73 -16.09 28.49 24.61
CA GLU A 73 -15.89 28.33 26.05
C GLU A 73 -14.42 28.59 26.39
N ALA A 74 -14.22 29.72 27.04
CA ALA A 74 -12.95 30.27 27.48
C ALA A 74 -12.42 29.49 28.69
N ALA A 75 -11.36 28.71 28.50
CA ALA A 75 -10.52 28.22 29.58
C ALA A 75 -9.28 29.10 29.71
N ALA A 76 -9.39 30.07 30.62
CA ALA A 76 -8.38 30.75 31.43
C ALA A 76 -6.93 30.88 30.89
N PRO A 77 -6.43 32.12 30.69
CA PRO A 77 -5.00 32.38 30.77
C PRO A 77 -4.55 32.33 32.23
N ASP A 78 -3.63 31.42 32.56
CA ASP A 78 -2.97 31.39 33.86
C ASP A 78 -2.12 32.66 34.06
N PRO A 79 -2.36 33.44 35.14
CA PRO A 79 -1.55 34.60 35.48
C PRO A 79 -0.26 34.18 36.24
N ALA A 80 0.88 34.70 35.76
CA ALA A 80 2.21 34.57 36.38
C ALA A 80 2.26 34.96 37.87
N PRO A 81 3.21 34.42 38.67
CA PRO A 81 4.32 35.24 39.19
C PRO A 81 5.61 34.41 39.40
N GLU A 82 6.86 34.87 39.29
CA GLU A 82 7.64 35.73 40.19
C GLU A 82 9.01 35.92 39.50
N ARG A 83 9.43 37.11 39.06
CA ARG A 83 10.16 38.11 39.86
C ARG A 83 11.05 37.58 40.99
N MET A 84 12.18 36.96 40.66
CA MET A 84 13.38 37.12 41.49
C MET A 84 14.22 38.29 41.00
N ARG A 85 13.87 39.48 41.51
CA ARG A 85 14.78 40.61 41.66
C ARG A 85 15.84 40.23 42.70
N ARG A 86 17.06 39.91 42.28
CA ARG A 86 18.24 40.09 43.15
C ARG A 86 18.98 41.34 42.73
N ALA A 87 18.70 42.40 43.49
CA ALA A 87 19.56 43.58 43.57
C ALA A 87 20.94 43.15 44.07
N ARG A 88 22.00 43.43 43.30
CA ARG A 88 23.35 43.54 43.82
C ARG A 88 23.95 44.87 43.40
N ALA A 89 24.16 45.66 44.44
CA ALA A 89 25.15 46.72 44.67
C ALA A 89 25.69 47.47 43.44
N ARG A 90 25.41 48.78 43.45
CA ARG A 90 26.28 49.81 42.86
C ARG A 90 27.66 49.68 43.50
N GLY A 91 28.64 49.29 42.70
CA GLY A 91 30.07 49.37 43.00
C GLY A 91 30.71 50.40 42.10
N ASP A 92 31.61 51.19 42.68
CA ASP A 92 32.15 52.43 42.18
C ASP A 92 32.96 52.32 40.87
N ARG A 93 33.09 53.47 40.23
CA ARG A 93 33.74 53.73 38.95
C ARG A 93 35.23 53.41 39.02
N GLY A 94 35.65 52.40 38.29
CA GLY A 94 37.01 52.28 37.77
C GLY A 94 36.94 52.33 36.25
N ALA A 95 37.47 53.39 35.64
CA ALA A 95 37.61 53.50 34.19
C ALA A 95 38.46 52.33 33.69
N SER A 96 37.81 51.29 33.16
CA SER A 96 38.52 50.22 32.46
C SER A 96 39.14 50.81 31.19
N PRO A 97 40.42 50.52 30.92
CA PRO A 97 41.06 50.95 29.69
C PRO A 97 40.24 50.45 28.49
N PRO A 98 40.18 51.20 27.38
CA PRO A 98 39.45 50.79 26.19
C PRO A 98 39.87 49.37 25.84
N PRO A 99 38.94 48.41 25.66
CA PRO A 99 39.31 47.08 25.23
C PRO A 99 40.09 47.23 23.93
N PRO A 100 41.25 46.55 23.77
CA PRO A 100 41.94 46.57 22.50
C PRO A 100 40.93 46.17 21.43
N ALA A 101 40.92 46.88 20.30
CA ALA A 101 40.06 46.59 19.16
C ALA A 101 40.38 45.17 18.65
N ALA A 102 39.85 44.17 19.34
CA ALA A 102 40.10 42.78 19.10
C ALA A 102 39.27 42.41 17.88
N SER A 103 39.96 42.32 16.75
CA SER A 103 39.54 41.84 15.45
C SER A 103 38.20 41.08 15.46
N LEU A 104 37.09 41.78 15.22
CA LEU A 104 35.76 41.18 15.04
C LEU A 104 35.77 40.06 13.97
N GLY A 105 36.69 40.12 13.01
CA GLY A 105 36.80 39.13 11.93
C GLY A 105 37.17 37.71 12.38
N ARG A 106 37.87 37.52 13.50
CA ARG A 106 38.29 36.18 13.95
C ARG A 106 37.15 35.37 14.59
N SER A 107 36.25 36.05 15.30
CA SER A 107 35.09 35.40 15.93
C SER A 107 34.05 34.94 14.89
N VAL A 108 33.83 35.76 13.85
CA VAL A 108 32.90 35.43 12.76
C VAL A 108 33.39 34.22 11.95
N ALA A 109 34.70 34.14 11.66
CA ALA A 109 35.28 33.01 10.94
C ALA A 109 35.10 31.66 11.67
N LEU A 110 35.23 31.65 13.00
CA LEU A 110 35.01 30.43 13.80
C LEU A 110 33.54 30.00 13.82
N PHE A 111 32.61 30.95 13.94
CA PHE A 111 31.18 30.65 13.93
C PHE A 111 30.75 30.06 12.57
N VAL A 112 31.15 30.68 11.46
CA VAL A 112 30.85 30.14 10.12
C VAL A 112 31.44 28.75 9.91
N GLY A 113 32.68 28.51 10.37
CA GLY A 113 33.30 27.18 10.30
C GLY A 113 32.48 26.11 11.02
N VAL A 114 31.98 26.40 12.23
CA VAL A 114 31.14 25.47 13.00
C VAL A 114 29.82 25.17 12.27
N PHE A 115 29.14 26.18 11.73
CA PHE A 115 27.89 25.96 10.99
C PHE A 115 28.09 25.17 9.69
N VAL A 116 29.17 25.43 8.95
CA VAL A 116 29.50 24.66 7.74
C VAL A 116 29.80 23.21 8.09
N THR A 117 30.56 22.95 9.16
CA THR A 117 30.87 21.58 9.60
C THR A 117 29.64 20.82 10.11
N LEU A 118 28.75 21.47 10.87
CA LEU A 118 27.48 20.89 11.31
C LEU A 118 26.55 20.61 10.12
N ALA A 119 26.41 21.55 9.18
CA ALA A 119 25.59 21.37 7.99
C ALA A 119 26.10 20.21 7.13
N ALA A 120 27.42 20.09 6.94
CA ALA A 120 28.03 18.96 6.23
C ALA A 120 27.79 17.63 6.97
N GLY A 121 27.89 17.62 8.31
CA GLY A 121 27.58 16.45 9.14
C GLY A 121 26.13 16.00 8.99
N PHE A 122 25.17 16.92 9.09
CA PHE A 122 23.75 16.62 8.90
C PHE A 122 23.40 16.19 7.47
N ALA A 123 24.03 16.77 6.45
CA ALA A 123 23.82 16.35 5.07
C ALA A 123 24.31 14.91 4.84
N PHE A 124 25.45 14.53 5.42
CA PHE A 124 25.98 13.17 5.34
C PHE A 124 25.09 12.17 6.10
N LEU A 125 24.62 12.53 7.29
CA LEU A 125 23.70 11.70 8.08
C LEU A 125 22.32 11.55 7.42
N SER A 126 21.76 12.61 6.84
CA SER A 126 20.48 12.57 6.13
C SER A 126 20.55 11.80 4.80
N SER A 127 21.73 11.77 4.16
CA SER A 127 21.93 10.93 2.96
C SER A 127 21.93 9.43 3.25
N SER A 128 22.08 9.06 4.53
CA SER A 128 22.10 7.68 4.99
C SER A 128 20.80 7.21 5.60
N ASP A 129 19.68 7.94 5.42
CA ASP A 129 18.36 7.46 5.85
C ASP A 129 18.18 6.02 5.38
N PRO A 130 18.22 5.01 6.27
CA PRO A 130 18.10 3.61 5.88
C PRO A 130 16.69 3.31 5.33
N PHE A 131 15.78 4.29 5.46
CA PHE A 131 14.42 4.32 4.92
C PHE A 131 14.30 5.12 3.62
N SER A 132 15.39 5.69 3.10
CA SER A 132 15.42 6.42 1.84
C SER A 132 15.13 5.47 0.67
N GLN A 133 14.31 5.95 -0.26
CA GLN A 133 13.59 5.26 -1.34
C GLN A 133 14.44 4.42 -2.33
N ASN A 134 15.74 4.27 -2.10
CA ASN A 134 16.66 3.54 -2.97
C ASN A 134 16.65 2.01 -2.76
N ASN A 135 15.97 1.51 -1.73
CA ASN A 135 15.75 0.07 -1.52
C ASN A 135 14.44 -0.43 -2.15
N ALA A 136 13.99 0.19 -3.24
CA ALA A 136 12.92 -0.40 -4.03
C ALA A 136 13.41 -1.76 -4.56
N PRO A 137 12.69 -2.86 -4.30
CA PRO A 137 13.11 -4.18 -4.77
C PRO A 137 13.19 -4.19 -6.30
N LYS A 138 14.24 -4.80 -6.85
CA LYS A 138 14.41 -4.96 -8.31
C LYS A 138 13.79 -6.26 -8.79
N TRP A 139 12.47 -6.40 -8.61
CA TRP A 139 11.74 -7.59 -9.06
C TRP A 139 11.32 -7.50 -10.53
N ARG A 140 11.18 -8.65 -11.19
CA ARG A 140 10.73 -8.77 -12.58
C ARG A 140 9.41 -9.53 -12.66
N LYS A 141 8.57 -9.21 -13.66
CA LYS A 141 7.38 -10.02 -13.96
C LYS A 141 7.78 -11.48 -14.22
N GLY A 142 7.04 -12.42 -13.65
CA GLY A 142 7.29 -13.86 -13.67
C GLY A 142 8.31 -14.36 -12.64
N GLN A 143 8.99 -13.46 -11.92
CA GLN A 143 9.96 -13.85 -10.91
C GLN A 143 9.27 -14.45 -9.68
N LYS A 144 9.79 -15.56 -9.16
CA LYS A 144 9.45 -16.09 -7.85
C LYS A 144 10.40 -15.53 -6.79
N VAL A 145 9.86 -14.95 -5.73
CA VAL A 145 10.62 -14.30 -4.64
C VAL A 145 10.15 -14.86 -3.31
N GLN A 146 11.08 -15.32 -2.47
CA GLN A 146 10.76 -15.70 -1.10
C GLN A 146 10.68 -14.45 -0.22
N LEU A 147 9.56 -14.28 0.48
CA LEU A 147 9.28 -13.12 1.32
C LEU A 147 8.90 -13.57 2.72
N ASN A 148 9.34 -12.80 3.72
CA ASN A 148 8.84 -12.91 5.09
C ASN A 148 7.91 -11.73 5.35
N ILE A 149 6.66 -12.01 5.69
CA ILE A 149 5.59 -11.02 5.86
C ILE A 149 5.14 -11.05 7.31
N THR A 150 5.10 -9.90 7.96
CA THR A 150 4.56 -9.78 9.32
C THR A 150 3.08 -9.41 9.27
N LEU A 151 2.25 -10.17 9.98
CA LEU A 151 0.79 -10.09 9.92
C LEU A 151 0.17 -9.95 11.32
N ASP A 152 -0.86 -9.14 11.44
CA ASP A 152 -1.84 -9.24 12.53
C ASP A 152 -2.95 -10.22 12.12
N PRO A 153 -3.45 -11.08 13.02
CA PRO A 153 -4.53 -12.00 12.71
C PRO A 153 -5.83 -11.34 12.24
N ARG A 154 -5.98 -10.02 12.35
CA ARG A 154 -7.16 -9.27 11.89
C ARG A 154 -6.95 -8.59 10.53
N ASP A 155 -5.75 -8.70 9.96
CA ASP A 155 -5.40 -8.06 8.69
C ASP A 155 -6.24 -8.59 7.50
N ASP A 156 -6.83 -9.78 7.64
CA ASP A 156 -7.73 -10.37 6.66
C ASP A 156 -9.02 -9.56 6.40
N LEU A 157 -9.37 -8.64 7.30
CA LEU A 157 -10.52 -7.75 7.16
C LEU A 157 -10.13 -6.27 7.07
N LYS A 158 -8.86 -5.94 7.34
CA LYS A 158 -8.41 -4.55 7.50
C LYS A 158 -7.72 -3.96 6.28
N LEU A 159 -7.01 -4.80 5.55
CA LEU A 159 -6.11 -4.36 4.48
C LEU A 159 -6.88 -4.21 3.17
N SER A 160 -6.90 -2.99 2.62
CA SER A 160 -7.46 -2.74 1.29
C SER A 160 -6.53 -1.85 0.47
N CYS A 161 -6.57 -2.02 -0.85
CA CYS A 161 -6.02 -1.07 -1.81
C CYS A 161 -7.12 -0.54 -2.75
N ALA A 162 -6.83 0.57 -3.42
CA ALA A 162 -7.64 1.13 -4.48
C ALA A 162 -6.79 1.39 -5.73
N SER A 163 -7.22 0.85 -6.87
CA SER A 163 -6.65 1.09 -8.19
C SER A 163 -7.59 0.57 -9.28
N LYS A 164 -7.60 1.25 -10.43
CA LYS A 164 -8.28 0.80 -11.66
C LYS A 164 -7.56 -0.36 -12.35
N THR A 165 -6.30 -0.61 -12.00
CA THR A 165 -5.44 -1.57 -12.70
C THR A 165 -5.82 -3.01 -12.34
N VAL A 166 -5.97 -3.86 -13.35
CA VAL A 166 -6.15 -5.31 -13.20
C VAL A 166 -4.90 -6.01 -13.73
N ILE A 167 -4.33 -6.94 -12.96
CA ILE A 167 -3.09 -7.65 -13.29
C ILE A 167 -3.35 -9.16 -13.18
N GLU A 168 -3.28 -9.88 -14.30
CA GLU A 168 -3.52 -11.35 -14.33
C GLU A 168 -4.84 -11.76 -13.65
N GLY A 169 -5.92 -10.99 -13.90
CA GLY A 169 -7.23 -11.19 -13.28
C GLY A 169 -7.33 -10.78 -11.81
N LYS A 170 -6.26 -10.24 -11.20
CA LYS A 170 -6.23 -9.74 -9.83
C LYS A 170 -6.45 -8.24 -9.80
N ARG A 171 -7.18 -7.76 -8.80
CA ARG A 171 -7.51 -6.34 -8.65
C ARG A 171 -7.57 -5.93 -7.19
N CYS A 172 -7.40 -4.63 -6.96
CA CYS A 172 -7.71 -4.05 -5.66
C CYS A 172 -9.21 -4.23 -5.32
N GLU A 173 -9.55 -4.22 -4.03
CA GLU A 173 -10.95 -4.25 -3.58
C GLU A 173 -11.73 -3.02 -4.10
N PHE A 174 -11.04 -1.89 -4.22
CA PHE A 174 -11.60 -0.62 -4.67
C PHE A 174 -11.04 -0.19 -6.02
N GLU A 175 -11.88 0.42 -6.85
CA GLU A 175 -11.46 1.06 -8.10
C GLU A 175 -10.83 2.44 -7.81
N ALA A 176 -11.43 3.17 -6.86
CA ALA A 176 -10.96 4.43 -6.31
C ALA A 176 -11.27 4.48 -4.81
N LYS A 177 -10.68 5.42 -4.06
CA LYS A 177 -10.80 5.51 -2.59
C LYS A 177 -12.24 5.37 -2.04
N ASN A 178 -13.22 5.89 -2.78
CA ASN A 178 -14.63 5.92 -2.39
C ASN A 178 -15.52 5.05 -3.31
N GLN A 179 -14.93 4.21 -4.15
CA GLN A 179 -15.65 3.42 -5.15
C GLN A 179 -15.15 1.98 -5.12
N LYS A 180 -15.98 1.08 -4.56
CA LYS A 180 -15.71 -0.36 -4.52
C LYS A 180 -16.05 -0.99 -5.86
N PHE A 181 -15.31 -2.02 -6.27
CA PHE A 181 -15.72 -2.82 -7.42
C PHE A 181 -17.05 -3.55 -7.14
N ALA A 182 -17.88 -3.69 -8.17
CA ALA A 182 -19.10 -4.47 -8.07
C ALA A 182 -18.79 -5.98 -7.97
N GLY A 183 -19.65 -6.68 -7.23
CA GLY A 183 -19.61 -8.13 -7.05
C GLY A 183 -18.66 -8.61 -5.95
N PRO A 184 -18.82 -9.86 -5.49
CA PRO A 184 -17.90 -10.49 -4.56
C PRO A 184 -16.53 -10.69 -5.24
N LEU A 185 -15.46 -10.59 -4.47
CA LEU A 185 -14.10 -10.84 -4.93
C LEU A 185 -13.44 -11.84 -3.98
N ASP A 186 -13.01 -12.97 -4.54
CA ASP A 186 -12.29 -14.00 -3.79
C ASP A 186 -10.89 -13.50 -3.41
N ASP A 187 -10.33 -14.01 -2.30
CA ASP A 187 -9.02 -13.63 -1.80
C ASP A 187 -7.90 -13.95 -2.81
N LYS A 188 -8.05 -15.00 -3.63
CA LYS A 188 -7.10 -15.34 -4.71
C LYS A 188 -7.02 -14.30 -5.83
N ALA A 189 -8.06 -13.49 -5.99
CA ALA A 189 -8.16 -12.42 -6.98
C ALA A 189 -8.08 -11.01 -6.36
N MET A 190 -8.13 -10.89 -5.04
CA MET A 190 -8.08 -9.62 -4.33
C MET A 190 -6.65 -9.25 -3.95
N LEU A 191 -6.12 -8.17 -4.54
CA LEU A 191 -4.87 -7.57 -4.13
C LEU A 191 -5.04 -6.81 -2.81
N ARG A 192 -4.13 -7.05 -1.86
CA ARG A 192 -4.05 -6.35 -0.58
C ARG A 192 -2.63 -5.86 -0.32
N PRO A 193 -2.46 -4.73 0.39
CA PRO A 193 -1.14 -4.21 0.72
C PRO A 193 -0.49 -5.02 1.83
N TYR A 194 0.79 -5.35 1.68
CA TYR A 194 1.59 -6.01 2.70
C TYR A 194 2.95 -5.32 2.85
N THR A 195 3.58 -5.55 4.01
CA THR A 195 4.94 -5.11 4.29
C THR A 195 5.76 -6.31 4.72
N THR A 196 6.92 -6.50 4.09
CA THR A 196 7.86 -7.54 4.47
C THR A 196 8.62 -7.16 5.75
N THR A 197 9.32 -8.12 6.36
CA THR A 197 10.16 -7.87 7.54
C THR A 197 11.30 -6.87 7.29
N ASP A 198 11.76 -6.75 6.04
CA ASP A 198 12.77 -5.78 5.59
C ASP A 198 12.17 -4.43 5.15
N GLY A 199 10.85 -4.22 5.35
CA GLY A 199 10.19 -2.93 5.11
C GLY A 199 9.77 -2.69 3.66
N VAL A 200 9.86 -3.70 2.79
CA VAL A 200 9.40 -3.63 1.40
C VAL A 200 7.87 -3.72 1.37
N GLN A 201 7.25 -2.72 0.73
CA GLN A 201 5.79 -2.64 0.57
C GLN A 201 5.39 -3.14 -0.83
N PHE A 202 4.40 -4.03 -0.89
CA PHE A 202 3.93 -4.66 -2.13
C PHE A 202 2.45 -5.04 -2.03
N LEU A 203 1.86 -5.47 -3.15
CA LEU A 203 0.50 -5.99 -3.23
C LEU A 203 0.52 -7.49 -3.48
N ALA A 204 -0.31 -8.25 -2.78
CA ALA A 204 -0.46 -9.68 -3.06
C ALA A 204 -1.91 -10.15 -2.93
N ALA A 205 -2.22 -11.22 -3.64
CA ALA A 205 -3.48 -11.96 -3.54
C ALA A 205 -3.23 -13.40 -3.05
N GLY A 206 -4.26 -14.01 -2.47
CA GLY A 206 -4.28 -15.43 -2.10
C GLY A 206 -3.60 -15.78 -0.78
N LEU A 207 -3.20 -14.79 0.02
CA LEU A 207 -2.54 -15.03 1.31
C LEU A 207 -3.48 -15.69 2.32
N TRP A 208 -4.72 -15.21 2.42
CA TRP A 208 -5.68 -15.70 3.42
C TRP A 208 -6.41 -16.97 2.97
N SER A 209 -6.24 -17.36 1.71
CA SER A 209 -6.68 -18.63 1.15
C SER A 209 -5.73 -19.80 1.45
N GLN A 210 -4.59 -19.55 2.10
CA GLN A 210 -3.60 -20.60 2.41
C GLN A 210 -4.09 -21.44 3.61
N PRO A 211 -3.93 -22.78 3.56
CA PRO A 211 -4.46 -23.69 4.58
C PRO A 211 -3.86 -23.47 5.97
N ASP A 212 -2.62 -22.98 6.05
CA ASP A 212 -1.93 -22.68 7.31
C ASP A 212 -2.40 -21.36 7.95
N LEU A 213 -3.12 -20.52 7.19
CA LEU A 213 -3.57 -19.18 7.60
C LEU A 213 -5.08 -19.06 7.80
N GLU A 214 -5.79 -20.20 7.80
CA GLU A 214 -7.20 -20.27 8.16
C GLU A 214 -7.43 -19.74 9.58
N LYS A 215 -8.59 -19.09 9.80
CA LYS A 215 -8.93 -18.37 11.05
C LYS A 215 -8.77 -19.18 12.33
N GLY A 216 -8.85 -20.51 12.26
CA GLY A 216 -8.70 -21.40 13.41
C GLY A 216 -7.28 -21.93 13.64
N LYS A 217 -6.38 -21.80 12.67
CA LYS A 217 -5.01 -22.35 12.71
C LYS A 217 -3.94 -21.28 12.92
N ARG A 218 -4.20 -20.04 12.49
CA ARG A 218 -3.25 -18.95 12.63
C ARG A 218 -3.05 -18.51 14.09
N PRO A 219 -1.86 -18.00 14.47
CA PRO A 219 -1.60 -17.43 15.78
C PRO A 219 -2.60 -16.31 16.17
N ARG A 220 -2.80 -16.10 17.47
CA ARG A 220 -3.67 -15.03 18.00
C ARG A 220 -2.97 -13.69 18.16
N GLU A 221 -1.65 -13.71 18.18
CA GLU A 221 -0.80 -12.53 18.24
C GLU A 221 -0.19 -12.26 16.87
N ARG A 222 0.59 -11.18 16.74
CA ARG A 222 1.31 -10.87 15.50
C ARG A 222 2.29 -11.99 15.19
N PHE A 223 2.35 -12.41 13.93
CA PHE A 223 3.20 -13.52 13.49
C PHE A 223 3.84 -13.21 12.15
N THR A 224 4.91 -13.94 11.81
CA THR A 224 5.58 -13.83 10.51
C THR A 224 5.32 -15.08 9.69
N VAL A 225 5.08 -14.89 8.39
CA VAL A 225 4.91 -15.99 7.43
C VAL A 225 5.98 -15.91 6.37
N SER A 226 6.52 -17.06 5.98
CA SER A 226 7.40 -17.19 4.83
C SER A 226 6.59 -17.68 3.63
N CYS A 227 6.53 -16.89 2.56
CA CYS A 227 5.73 -17.15 1.36
C CYS A 227 6.56 -17.00 0.09
N SER A 228 6.19 -17.74 -0.96
CA SER A 228 6.71 -17.54 -2.32
C SER A 228 5.78 -16.61 -3.10
N LEU A 229 6.24 -15.40 -3.41
CA LEU A 229 5.54 -14.45 -4.29
C LEU A 229 5.90 -14.73 -5.75
N THR A 230 4.91 -14.97 -6.60
CA THR A 230 5.06 -14.87 -8.06
C THR A 230 4.67 -13.46 -8.49
N VAL A 231 5.62 -12.71 -9.05
CA VAL A 231 5.42 -11.31 -9.41
C VAL A 231 4.69 -11.23 -10.75
N ASP A 232 3.45 -10.74 -10.75
CA ASP A 232 2.60 -10.66 -11.94
C ASP A 232 2.74 -9.31 -12.66
N GLY A 233 3.17 -8.27 -11.94
CA GLY A 233 3.40 -6.94 -12.51
C GLY A 233 3.57 -5.86 -11.45
N SER A 234 3.18 -4.63 -11.78
CA SER A 234 3.17 -3.50 -10.86
C SER A 234 1.93 -2.63 -11.02
N VAL A 235 1.40 -2.12 -9.92
CA VAL A 235 0.31 -1.14 -9.88
C VAL A 235 0.92 0.24 -9.71
N ALA A 236 0.62 1.16 -10.64
CA ALA A 236 1.06 2.54 -10.53
C ALA A 236 0.24 3.28 -9.46
N SER A 237 0.95 3.91 -8.53
CA SER A 237 0.41 4.80 -7.51
C SER A 237 -0.88 4.30 -6.80
N PRO A 238 -0.87 3.09 -6.21
CA PRO A 238 -2.05 2.60 -5.51
C PRO A 238 -2.34 3.47 -4.28
N ALA A 239 -3.62 3.68 -3.98
CA ALA A 239 -4.01 4.16 -2.65
C ALA A 239 -4.20 2.94 -1.73
N ILE A 240 -3.64 2.98 -0.53
CA ILE A 240 -3.69 1.87 0.41
C ILE A 240 -4.31 2.31 1.75
N ARG A 241 -4.96 1.39 2.44
CA ARG A 241 -5.34 1.57 3.84
C ARG A 241 -5.00 0.32 4.64
N TRP A 242 -4.51 0.55 5.85
CA TRP A 242 -4.12 -0.51 6.79
C TRP A 242 -5.21 -0.80 7.82
N ASP A 243 -6.23 0.07 7.88
CA ASP A 243 -7.40 -0.08 8.74
C ASP A 243 -8.64 0.40 7.96
N PRO A 244 -9.80 -0.26 8.07
CA PRO A 244 -11.02 0.16 7.36
C PRO A 244 -11.51 1.55 7.75
N ALA A 245 -11.27 1.97 9.00
CA ALA A 245 -11.58 3.30 9.51
C ALA A 245 -10.42 4.30 9.33
N GLY A 246 -9.27 3.82 8.84
CA GLY A 246 -8.08 4.64 8.62
C GLY A 246 -8.13 5.46 7.33
N SER A 247 -7.27 6.47 7.27
CA SER A 247 -7.08 7.28 6.06
C SER A 247 -6.41 6.50 4.93
N TRP A 248 -6.79 6.82 3.70
CA TRP A 248 -6.09 6.35 2.50
C TRP A 248 -4.71 7.01 2.39
N ASN A 249 -3.68 6.19 2.24
CA ASN A 249 -2.32 6.63 1.94
C ASN A 249 -2.09 6.49 0.44
N GLU A 250 -1.97 7.61 -0.26
CA GLU A 250 -1.57 7.60 -1.66
C GLU A 250 -0.07 7.38 -1.77
N LYS A 251 0.32 6.50 -2.69
CA LYS A 251 1.72 6.25 -3.00
C LYS A 251 1.99 6.88 -4.35
N ASN A 252 3.07 7.66 -4.44
CA ASN A 252 3.52 8.25 -5.70
C ASN A 252 4.40 7.29 -6.51
N GLN A 253 4.59 6.06 -6.02
CA GLN A 253 5.49 5.06 -6.58
C GLN A 253 4.71 3.82 -6.98
N SER A 254 5.18 3.13 -8.03
CA SER A 254 4.63 1.84 -8.43
C SER A 254 4.95 0.76 -7.40
N TRP A 255 3.97 -0.09 -7.10
CA TRP A 255 4.12 -1.23 -6.19
C TRP A 255 4.07 -2.52 -6.99
N PHE A 256 4.95 -3.47 -6.69
CA PHE A 256 4.84 -4.81 -7.27
C PHE A 256 3.58 -5.51 -6.79
N ALA A 257 2.97 -6.28 -7.69
CA ALA A 257 1.76 -7.04 -7.43
C ALA A 257 1.93 -8.49 -7.88
N GLY A 258 1.34 -9.44 -7.15
CA GLY A 258 1.44 -10.85 -7.49
C GLY A 258 0.55 -11.79 -6.69
N ALA A 259 0.73 -13.09 -6.89
CA ALA A 259 0.14 -14.14 -6.07
C ALA A 259 1.17 -14.71 -5.10
N VAL A 260 0.76 -14.94 -3.85
CA VAL A 260 1.57 -15.70 -2.88
C VAL A 260 1.12 -17.15 -2.82
N THR A 261 2.10 -18.05 -2.71
CA THR A 261 1.91 -19.49 -2.51
C THR A 261 2.85 -19.99 -1.42
N ASP A 262 2.63 -21.22 -0.97
CA ASP A 262 3.53 -21.95 -0.09
C ASP A 262 3.83 -21.21 1.23
N CYS A 263 2.82 -20.51 1.75
CA CYS A 263 2.95 -19.72 2.96
C CYS A 263 2.99 -20.60 4.21
N LYS A 264 4.03 -20.43 5.02
CA LYS A 264 4.21 -21.14 6.30
C LYS A 264 4.43 -20.15 7.43
N VAL A 265 3.74 -20.34 8.56
CA VAL A 265 3.99 -19.57 9.78
C VAL A 265 5.40 -19.90 10.27
N GLN A 266 6.24 -18.88 10.41
CA GLN A 266 7.56 -19.05 11.02
C GLN A 266 7.40 -19.21 12.53
N PRO A 267 8.11 -20.18 13.15
CA PRO A 267 8.17 -20.24 14.60
C PRO A 267 8.82 -18.95 15.10
N ASP A 268 8.24 -18.35 16.15
CA ASP A 268 8.84 -17.18 16.79
C ASP A 268 10.27 -17.54 17.19
N SER A 269 11.25 -16.84 16.60
CA SER A 269 12.66 -16.97 16.97
C SER A 269 12.86 -16.29 18.32
N ASN A 270 12.43 -16.96 19.38
CA ASN A 270 12.56 -16.51 20.77
C ASN A 270 13.98 -16.80 21.28
#